data_AF-A0A729G448-F1
#
_entry.id   AF-A0A729G448-F1
#
_cell.length_a   1.000
_cell.length_b   1.000
_cell.length_c   1.000
_cell.angle_alpha   90.00
_cell.angle_beta   90.00
_cell.angle_gamma   90.00
#
_symmetry.space_group_name_H-M   'P 1'
#
loop_
_entity.id
_entity.type
_entity.pdbx_description
1 polymer ?
#
loop_
_entity_poly.entity_id
_entity_poly.type
_entity_poly.pdbx_seq_one_letter_code
_entity_poly.pdbx_strand_id
1 'polypeptide(L)'
;MACNCFSEVKERMEARVKEVLGNSVHSMDECDFGNRVWVLEEGDYCAVMLPFNVRYRKRKKNGDPEQRLTNADTKIAINYCPFCGTKFNGKATSNEEVTA
;
A
#
# COMPACT_ATOMS: atom_id res chain seq x y z
N MET A 1 11.18 -5.20 -12.07
CA MET A 1 9.90 -5.61 -11.45
C MET A 1 9.53 -6.96 -12.03
N ALA A 2 9.20 -7.95 -11.20
CA ALA A 2 9.00 -9.34 -11.65
C ALA A 2 7.77 -9.56 -12.56
N CYS A 3 6.90 -8.55 -12.72
CA CYS A 3 5.77 -8.56 -13.64
C CYS A 3 5.33 -7.12 -13.98
N ASN A 4 4.45 -6.95 -14.98
CA ASN A 4 3.93 -5.66 -15.43
C ASN A 4 2.49 -5.37 -14.96
N CYS A 5 1.92 -6.22 -14.09
CA CYS A 5 0.49 -6.17 -13.74
C CYS A 5 0.04 -4.82 -13.16
N PHE A 6 0.88 -4.14 -12.38
CA PHE A 6 0.52 -2.83 -11.83
C PHE A 6 0.30 -1.79 -12.92
N SER A 7 1.17 -1.75 -13.94
CA SER A 7 1.01 -0.82 -15.07
C SER A 7 -0.25 -1.15 -15.87
N GLU A 8 -0.46 -2.42 -16.21
CA GLU A 8 -1.62 -2.86 -16.98
C GLU A 8 -2.95 -2.60 -16.25
N VAL A 9 -3.01 -2.88 -14.94
CA VAL A 9 -4.21 -2.63 -14.13
C VAL A 9 -4.46 -1.13 -14.00
N LYS A 10 -3.40 -0.32 -13.82
CA LYS A 10 -3.54 1.15 -13.79
C LYS A 10 -4.16 1.67 -15.08
N GLU A 11 -3.62 1.30 -16.23
CA GLU A 11 -4.14 1.75 -17.54
C GLU A 11 -5.61 1.36 -17.74
N ARG A 12 -5.96 0.11 -17.38
CA ARG A 12 -7.35 -0.37 -17.47
C ARG A 12 -8.28 0.37 -16.51
N MET A 13 -7.85 0.62 -15.27
CA MET A 13 -8.64 1.38 -14.30
C MET A 13 -8.82 2.83 -14.76
N GLU A 14 -7.76 3.48 -15.25
CA GLU A 14 -7.82 4.85 -15.73
C GLU A 14 -8.77 4.99 -16.92
N ALA A 15 -8.71 4.06 -17.89
CA ALA A 15 -9.64 4.03 -19.02
C ALA A 15 -11.10 3.89 -18.55
N ARG A 16 -11.36 2.99 -17.59
CA ARG A 16 -12.70 2.76 -17.05
C ARG A 16 -13.21 3.95 -16.24
N VAL A 17 -12.36 4.59 -15.46
CA VAL A 17 -12.70 5.80 -14.69
C VAL A 17 -13.05 6.95 -15.63
N LYS A 18 -12.28 7.15 -16.70
CA LYS A 18 -12.58 8.17 -17.73
C LYS A 18 -13.91 7.89 -18.43
N GLU A 19 -14.21 6.64 -18.76
CA GLU A 19 -15.49 6.25 -19.36
C GLU A 19 -16.68 6.55 -18.44
N VAL A 20 -16.57 6.21 -17.15
CA VAL A 20 -17.65 6.41 -16.16
C VAL A 20 -17.86 7.89 -15.85
N LEU A 21 -16.79 8.66 -15.71
CA LEU A 21 -16.88 10.08 -15.39
C LEU A 21 -17.29 10.92 -16.60
N GLY A 22 -16.97 10.49 -17.82
CA GLY A 22 -17.35 11.14 -19.07
C GLY A 22 -16.97 12.64 -19.09
N ASN A 23 -17.91 13.48 -19.52
CA ASN A 23 -17.71 14.94 -19.60
C ASN A 23 -17.84 15.65 -18.24
N SER A 24 -18.03 14.92 -17.14
CA SER A 24 -18.20 15.51 -15.80
C SER A 24 -16.88 16.01 -15.20
N VAL A 25 -15.74 15.66 -15.82
CA VAL A 25 -14.40 15.96 -15.33
C VAL A 25 -13.75 17.01 -16.22
N HIS A 26 -13.38 18.14 -15.63
CA HIS A 26 -12.62 19.18 -16.32
C HIS A 26 -11.14 18.79 -16.48
N SER A 27 -10.55 18.24 -15.42
CA SER A 27 -9.19 17.69 -15.40
C SER A 27 -9.09 16.60 -14.34
N MET A 28 -8.18 15.64 -14.54
CA MET A 28 -7.90 14.57 -13.58
C MET A 28 -6.49 14.75 -13.05
N ASP A 29 -6.38 15.19 -11.79
CA ASP A 29 -5.09 15.51 -11.17
C ASP A 29 -4.31 14.25 -10.76
N GLU A 30 -5.02 13.19 -10.32
CA GLU A 30 -4.40 11.92 -9.91
C GLU A 30 -5.33 10.73 -10.23
N CYS A 31 -4.74 9.66 -10.80
CA CYS A 31 -5.35 8.35 -10.96
C CYS A 31 -4.26 7.28 -10.82
N ASP A 32 -3.98 6.85 -9.60
CA ASP A 32 -2.93 5.86 -9.31
C ASP A 32 -3.32 5.03 -8.07
N PHE A 33 -2.52 4.01 -7.77
CA PHE A 33 -2.66 3.25 -6.54
C PHE A 33 -2.23 4.08 -5.33
N GLY A 34 -2.99 4.02 -4.24
CA GLY A 34 -2.57 4.59 -2.96
C GLY A 34 -1.41 3.83 -2.32
N ASN A 35 -0.71 4.47 -1.38
CA ASN A 35 0.40 3.87 -0.62
C ASN A 35 1.54 3.28 -1.49
N ARG A 36 1.90 3.98 -2.57
CA ARG A 36 3.10 3.66 -3.35
C ARG A 36 4.34 3.74 -2.47
N VAL A 37 5.26 2.81 -2.69
CA VAL A 37 6.50 2.68 -1.92
C VAL A 37 7.67 2.66 -2.86
N TRP A 38 8.72 3.34 -2.45
CA TRP A 38 10.03 3.25 -3.09
C TRP A 38 10.95 2.44 -2.18
N VAL A 39 11.41 1.29 -2.67
CA VAL A 39 12.34 0.42 -1.97
C VAL A 39 13.73 0.69 -2.51
N LEU A 40 14.65 1.07 -1.63
CA LEU A 40 16.04 1.42 -1.98
C LEU A 40 16.95 0.19 -2.10
N GLU A 41 16.47 -0.98 -1.69
CA GLU A 41 17.19 -2.25 -1.77
C GLU A 41 17.21 -2.80 -3.20
N GLU A 42 18.26 -3.55 -3.52
CA GLU A 42 18.34 -4.27 -4.80
C GLU A 42 17.29 -5.38 -4.86
N GLY A 43 16.74 -5.59 -6.07
CA GLY A 43 15.78 -6.63 -6.37
C GLY A 43 14.38 -6.11 -6.68
N ASP A 44 13.44 -7.04 -6.78
CA ASP A 44 12.06 -6.74 -7.12
C ASP A 44 11.19 -6.72 -5.86
N TYR A 45 10.39 -5.67 -5.71
CA TYR A 45 9.45 -5.50 -4.60
C TYR A 45 8.08 -5.06 -5.11
N CYS A 46 7.06 -5.27 -4.29
CA CYS A 46 5.74 -4.72 -4.57
C CYS A 46 5.81 -3.18 -4.52
N ALA A 47 5.29 -2.51 -5.55
CA ALA A 47 5.27 -1.05 -5.63
C ALA A 47 4.26 -0.40 -4.66
N VAL A 48 3.42 -1.19 -3.99
CA VAL A 48 2.43 -0.74 -3.01
C VAL A 48 2.49 -1.60 -1.75
N MET A 49 2.29 -0.97 -0.60
CA MET A 49 2.06 -1.67 0.66
C MET A 49 0.58 -1.62 1.02
N LEU A 50 0.07 -2.71 1.59
CA LEU A 50 -1.31 -2.75 2.07
C LEU A 50 -1.40 -1.97 3.39
N PRO A 51 -2.15 -0.86 3.46
CA PRO A 51 -2.34 -0.13 4.71
C PRO A 51 -3.20 -0.94 5.67
N PHE A 52 -2.82 -0.97 6.95
CA PHE A 52 -3.64 -1.48 8.04
C PHE A 52 -3.92 -0.34 9.03
N ASN A 53 -5.14 0.19 8.97
CA ASN A 53 -5.50 1.37 9.73
C ASN A 53 -6.00 1.03 11.14
N VAL A 54 -5.37 1.60 12.17
CA VAL A 54 -5.77 1.42 13.57
C VAL A 54 -6.09 2.77 14.19
N ARG A 55 -7.31 2.86 14.73
CA ARG A 55 -7.87 4.07 15.33
C ARG A 55 -8.48 3.69 16.67
N TYR A 56 -7.96 4.22 17.77
CA TYR A 56 -8.44 3.89 19.11
C TYR A 56 -8.36 5.09 20.05
N ARG A 57 -9.18 5.11 21.10
CA ARG A 57 -9.04 6.06 22.21
C ARG A 57 -8.29 5.38 23.33
N LYS A 58 -7.22 5.99 23.83
CA LYS A 58 -6.52 5.48 25.02
C LYS A 58 -7.45 5.58 26.23
N ARG A 59 -7.22 4.72 27.21
CA ARG A 59 -7.84 4.87 28.52
C ARG A 59 -7.00 5.81 29.37
N LYS A 60 -7.66 6.75 30.03
CA LYS A 60 -7.06 7.58 31.07
C LYS A 60 -6.79 6.75 32.33
N LYS A 61 -6.03 7.29 33.27
CA LYS A 61 -5.75 6.64 34.57
C LYS A 61 -7.02 6.32 35.37
N ASN A 62 -8.10 7.09 35.18
CA ASN A 62 -9.40 6.88 35.81
C ASN A 62 -10.32 5.90 35.06
N GLY A 63 -9.85 5.28 33.97
CA GLY A 63 -10.61 4.30 33.19
C GLY A 63 -11.45 4.88 32.05
N ASP A 64 -11.70 6.20 32.05
CA ASP A 64 -12.45 6.88 31.00
C ASP A 64 -11.67 6.94 29.68
N PRO A 65 -12.34 6.96 28.52
CA PRO A 65 -11.67 7.16 27.23
C PRO A 65 -11.13 8.60 27.11
N GLU A 66 -9.95 8.73 26.48
CA GLU A 66 -9.45 10.02 26.03
C GLU A 66 -10.34 10.60 24.91
N GLN A 67 -10.50 11.92 24.91
CA GLN A 67 -11.25 12.63 23.87
C GLN A 67 -10.54 12.53 22.51
N ARG A 68 -9.20 12.52 22.52
CA ARG A 68 -8.38 12.44 21.31
C ARG A 68 -8.32 11.01 20.78
N LEU A 69 -8.52 10.87 19.47
CA LEU A 69 -8.26 9.62 18.76
C LEU A 69 -6.74 9.40 18.65
N THR A 70 -6.27 8.19 18.89
CA THR A 70 -4.89 7.77 18.64
C THR A 70 -4.84 6.92 17.38
N ASN A 71 -3.84 7.21 16.55
CA ASN A 71 -3.55 6.49 15.33
C ASN A 71 -2.36 5.57 15.59
N ALA A 72 -2.49 4.28 15.24
CA ALA A 72 -1.43 3.28 15.32
C ALA A 72 -1.38 2.45 14.04
N ASP A 73 -1.41 3.14 12.90
CA ASP A 73 -1.39 2.50 11.59
C ASP A 73 -0.10 1.72 11.38
N THR A 74 -0.23 0.58 10.70
CA THR A 74 0.91 -0.17 10.18
C THR A 74 0.68 -0.49 8.71
N LYS A 75 1.69 -1.07 8.06
CA LYS A 75 1.65 -1.44 6.66
C LYS A 75 2.16 -2.88 6.52
N ILE A 76 1.53 -3.64 5.64
CA ILE A 76 1.92 -5.03 5.36
C ILE A 76 2.69 -5.04 4.04
N ALA A 77 3.93 -5.52 4.10
CA ALA A 77 4.76 -5.75 2.93
C ALA A 77 4.29 -7.02 2.20
N ILE A 78 4.06 -6.92 0.90
CA ILE A 78 3.60 -8.03 0.05
C ILE A 78 4.80 -8.55 -0.75
N ASN A 79 5.06 -9.85 -0.67
CA ASN A 79 6.18 -10.52 -1.36
C ASN A 79 5.76 -11.23 -2.65
N TYR A 80 4.55 -11.00 -3.15
CA TYR A 80 4.05 -11.49 -4.42
C TYR A 80 3.13 -10.46 -5.07
N CYS A 81 2.95 -10.55 -6.39
CA CYS A 81 2.04 -9.70 -7.12
C CYS A 81 0.59 -10.07 -6.78
N PRO A 82 -0.25 -9.12 -6.29
CA PRO A 82 -1.64 -9.43 -5.92
C PRO A 82 -2.54 -9.76 -7.11
N PHE A 83 -2.08 -9.53 -8.34
CA PHE A 83 -2.88 -9.76 -9.56
C PHE A 83 -2.56 -11.10 -10.23
N CYS A 84 -1.29 -11.49 -10.33
CA CYS A 84 -0.87 -12.70 -11.03
C CYS A 84 -0.21 -13.75 -10.12
N GLY A 85 0.08 -13.43 -8.85
CA GLY A 85 0.73 -14.34 -7.91
C GLY A 85 2.24 -14.50 -8.07
N THR A 86 2.87 -13.86 -9.07
CA THR A 86 4.33 -13.91 -9.26
C THR A 86 5.04 -13.42 -7.99
N LYS A 87 5.92 -14.24 -7.43
CA LYS A 87 6.72 -13.90 -6.24
C LYS A 87 7.75 -12.82 -6.60
N PHE A 88 7.90 -11.85 -5.70
CA PHE A 88 8.93 -10.83 -5.79
C PHE A 88 10.23 -11.38 -5.17
N ASN A 89 11.34 -11.29 -5.90
CA ASN A 89 12.65 -11.82 -5.50
C ASN A 89 13.58 -10.74 -4.92
N GLY A 90 13.03 -9.72 -4.26
CA GLY A 90 13.80 -8.84 -3.40
C GLY A 90 14.48 -9.64 -2.28
N LYS A 91 15.64 -9.18 -1.78
CA LYS A 91 16.27 -9.83 -0.63
C LYS A 91 15.24 -9.87 0.50
N ALA A 92 14.77 -11.08 0.82
CA ALA A 92 14.07 -11.29 2.07
C ALA A 92 15.07 -10.88 3.15
N THR A 93 14.75 -9.89 3.97
CA THR A 93 15.41 -9.76 5.27
C THR A 93 15.05 -11.04 6.02
N SER A 94 15.88 -12.08 5.86
CA SER A 94 15.96 -13.14 6.83
C SER A 94 16.21 -12.42 8.14
N ASN A 95 15.32 -12.59 9.12
CA ASN A 95 15.59 -12.21 10.51
C ASN A 95 16.68 -13.13 11.11
N GLU A 96 17.70 -13.49 10.35
CA GLU A 96 18.90 -14.20 10.76
C GLU A 96 20.05 -13.20 10.71
N GLU A 97 20.00 -12.19 11.58
CA GLU A 97 21.17 -11.42 12.05
C GLU A 97 20.76 -10.45 13.17
N VAL A 98 20.08 -10.97 14.19
CA VAL A 98 20.07 -10.35 15.53
C VAL A 98 20.28 -11.45 16.57
N THR A 99 21.39 -12.17 16.45
CA THR A 99 21.99 -12.93 17.55
C THR A 99 23.49 -13.03 17.32
N ALA A 100 24.23 -12.06 17.86
CA ALA A 100 25.51 -12.20 18.58
C ALA A 100 26.14 -10.82 18.79
#